data_AF-A0A2X2C8P0-F1
#
_entry.id   AF-A0A2X2C8P0-F1
#
_cell.length_a   1.000
_cell.length_b   1.000
_cell.length_c   1.000
_cell.angle_alpha   90.00
_cell.angle_beta   90.00
_cell.angle_gamma   90.00
#
_symmetry.space_group_name_H-M   'P 1'
#
loop_
_entity.id
_entity.type
_entity.pdbx_description
1 polymer ?
#
loop_
_entity_poly.entity_id
_entity_poly.type
_entity_poly.pdbx_seq_one_letter_code
_entity_poly.pdbx_strand_id
1 'polypeptide(L)'
;MIIIRYLARETLKSQIAILFILMLIFFSQKLVEILGAAVEGNIPTNLVVSLLWLGIPEMAQLILPLSLFLGLLMTYSKLYVESEITVMNACGIGKKALVQAALLLSLLTSVLAAGNVVWLIPWSSVHQEQVLEDAKANPSLAALMEGQFKMSSDRNMVLYLGSVKGNQFQDVFLGSIASNAKPTPICCGGG
;
A
#
# COMPACT_ATOMS: atom_id res chain seq x y z
N MET A 1 -10.51 -2.04 -37.20
CA MET A 1 -9.58 -1.23 -38.03
C MET A 1 -8.15 -1.52 -37.60
N ILE A 2 -7.21 -1.61 -38.55
CA ILE A 2 -5.81 -2.00 -38.29
C ILE A 2 -5.09 -0.96 -37.40
N ILE A 3 -5.32 0.33 -37.65
CA ILE A 3 -4.69 1.44 -36.91
C ILE A 3 -5.07 1.42 -35.42
N ILE A 4 -6.34 1.17 -35.09
CA ILE A 4 -6.79 1.13 -33.68
C ILE A 4 -6.07 0.00 -32.93
N ARG A 5 -5.91 -1.17 -33.56
CA ARG A 5 -5.17 -2.29 -32.97
C ARG A 5 -3.68 -1.98 -32.81
N TYR A 6 -3.09 -1.27 -33.77
CA TYR A 6 -1.71 -0.83 -33.69
C TYR A 6 -1.49 0.15 -32.52
N LEU A 7 -2.29 1.23 -32.46
CA LEU A 7 -2.25 2.21 -31.37
C LEU A 7 -2.47 1.53 -30.01
N ALA A 8 -3.49 0.68 -29.90
CA ALA A 8 -3.79 -0.02 -28.66
C ALA A 8 -2.65 -0.93 -28.22
N ARG A 9 -2.04 -1.68 -29.13
CA ARG A 9 -0.92 -2.58 -28.82
C ARG A 9 0.32 -1.82 -28.39
N GLU A 10 0.64 -0.72 -29.06
CA GLU A 10 1.82 0.07 -28.74
C GLU A 10 1.66 0.79 -27.39
N THR A 11 0.48 1.37 -27.13
CA THR A 11 0.17 1.96 -25.83
C THR A 11 0.15 0.93 -24.71
N LEU A 12 -0.38 -0.27 -24.93
CA LEU A 12 -0.42 -1.32 -23.91
C LEU A 12 0.99 -1.80 -23.53
N LYS A 13 1.93 -1.90 -24.49
CA LYS A 13 3.34 -2.19 -24.17
C LYS A 13 3.96 -1.10 -23.29
N SER A 14 3.76 0.16 -23.66
CA SER A 14 4.27 1.30 -22.88
C SER A 14 3.64 1.34 -21.48
N GLN A 15 2.33 1.12 -21.38
CA GLN A 15 1.61 1.05 -20.11
C GLN A 15 2.16 -0.05 -19.20
N ILE A 16 2.41 -1.27 -19.71
CA ILE A 16 2.98 -2.36 -18.91
C ILE A 16 4.38 -2.00 -18.38
N ALA A 17 5.22 -1.39 -19.21
CA ALA A 17 6.54 -0.95 -18.78
C ALA A 17 6.47 0.11 -17.68
N ILE A 18 5.60 1.11 -17.83
CA ILE A 18 5.40 2.16 -16.83
C ILE A 18 4.76 1.61 -15.56
N LEU A 19 3.78 0.72 -15.68
CA LEU A 19 3.15 0.04 -14.55
C LEU A 19 4.21 -0.70 -13.73
N PHE A 20 5.11 -1.45 -14.39
CA PHE A 20 6.18 -2.16 -13.72
C PHE A 20 7.12 -1.21 -12.95
N ILE A 21 7.51 -0.09 -13.56
CA ILE A 21 8.35 0.92 -12.89
C ILE A 21 7.62 1.53 -11.69
N LEU A 22 6.37 1.94 -11.86
CA LEU A 22 5.55 2.51 -10.77
C LEU A 22 5.34 1.49 -9.64
N MET A 23 5.09 0.23 -9.97
CA MET A 23 4.98 -0.84 -9.00
C MET A 23 6.24 -0.95 -8.15
N LEU A 24 7.43 -0.94 -8.77
CA LEU A 24 8.69 -0.99 -8.02
C LEU A 24 8.90 0.23 -7.11
N ILE A 25 8.52 1.42 -7.57
CA ILE A 25 8.61 2.66 -6.76
C ILE A 25 7.72 2.54 -5.52
N PHE A 26 6.45 2.22 -5.70
CA PHE A 26 5.49 2.10 -4.60
C PHE A 26 5.81 0.93 -3.68
N PHE A 27 6.28 -0.19 -4.24
CA PHE A 27 6.72 -1.35 -3.46
C PHE A 27 7.91 -0.99 -2.56
N SER A 28 8.89 -0.24 -3.08
CA SER A 28 10.01 0.26 -2.29
C SER A 28 9.55 1.20 -1.17
N GLN A 29 8.63 2.13 -1.47
CA GLN A 29 8.06 3.03 -0.46
C GLN A 29 7.34 2.25 0.65
N LYS A 30 6.49 1.29 0.30
CA LYS A 30 5.76 0.46 1.27
C LYS A 30 6.67 -0.45 2.07
N LEU A 31 7.73 -0.97 1.46
CA LEU A 31 8.76 -1.73 2.18
C LEU A 31 9.42 -0.88 3.26
N VAL A 32 9.82 0.35 2.93
CA VAL A 32 10.43 1.28 3.91
C VAL A 32 9.45 1.63 5.02
N GLU A 33 8.19 1.88 4.70
CA GLU A 33 7.13 2.18 5.68
C GLU A 33 6.93 1.01 6.68
N ILE A 34 6.78 -0.22 6.17
CA ILE A 34 6.53 -1.40 7.00
C ILE A 34 7.77 -1.77 7.83
N LEU A 35 8.97 -1.66 7.25
CA LEU A 35 10.21 -1.88 8.01
C LEU A 35 10.40 -0.83 9.11
N GLY A 36 10.07 0.43 8.86
CA GLY A 36 10.07 1.48 9.88
C GLY A 36 9.13 1.14 11.04
N ALA A 37 7.90 0.71 10.74
CA ALA A 37 6.95 0.27 11.75
C ALA A 37 7.40 -0.99 12.51
N ALA A 38 8.18 -1.86 11.88
CA ALA A 38 8.77 -3.02 12.54
C ALA A 38 9.91 -2.66 13.51
N VAL A 39 10.74 -1.68 13.14
CA VAL A 39 11.83 -1.16 14.01
C VAL A 39 11.27 -0.46 15.24
N GLU A 40 10.13 0.23 15.11
CA GLU A 40 9.41 0.84 16.24
C GLU A 40 8.70 -0.17 17.17
N GLY A 41 8.77 -1.47 16.84
CA GLY A 41 8.13 -2.55 17.59
C GLY A 41 6.60 -2.60 17.44
N ASN A 42 6.04 -1.92 16.44
CA ASN A 42 4.60 -1.93 16.19
C ASN A 42 4.15 -3.12 15.34
N ILE A 43 5.06 -3.69 14.53
CA ILE A 43 4.79 -4.82 13.64
C ILE A 43 5.92 -5.85 13.78
N PRO A 44 5.63 -7.13 14.00
CA PRO A 44 6.68 -8.14 14.09
C PRO A 44 7.27 -8.47 12.72
N THR A 45 8.58 -8.75 12.70
CA THR A 45 9.37 -8.88 11.47
C THR A 45 8.93 -10.05 10.57
N ASN A 46 8.34 -11.10 11.15
CA ASN A 46 7.77 -12.24 10.43
C ASN A 46 6.54 -11.87 9.58
N LEU A 47 5.87 -10.78 9.91
CA LEU A 47 4.63 -10.33 9.28
C LEU A 47 4.87 -9.28 8.18
N VAL A 48 6.07 -8.70 8.10
CA VAL A 48 6.46 -7.66 7.14
C VAL A 48 6.16 -8.08 5.70
N VAL A 49 6.59 -9.29 5.30
CA VAL A 49 6.39 -9.78 3.92
C VAL A 49 4.91 -10.02 3.61
N SER A 50 4.15 -10.51 4.59
CA SER A 50 2.71 -10.74 4.44
C SER A 50 1.97 -9.42 4.24
N LEU A 51 2.21 -8.42 5.11
CA LEU A 51 1.61 -7.10 5.00
C LEU A 51 2.00 -6.38 3.70
N LEU A 52 3.25 -6.55 3.24
CA LEU A 52 3.71 -5.96 1.99
C LEU A 52 2.96 -6.53 0.78
N TRP A 53 2.72 -7.85 0.75
CA TRP A 53 1.95 -8.50 -0.30
C TRP A 53 0.47 -8.07 -0.28
N LEU A 54 -0.12 -7.96 0.92
CA LEU A 54 -1.46 -7.43 1.12
C LEU A 54 -1.57 -5.95 0.71
N GLY A 55 -0.49 -5.18 0.71
CA GLY A 55 -0.50 -3.79 0.23
C GLY A 55 -0.61 -3.65 -1.30
N ILE A 56 -0.37 -4.70 -2.09
CA ILE A 56 -0.32 -4.62 -3.56
C ILE A 56 -1.65 -4.15 -4.18
N PRO A 57 -2.83 -4.67 -3.77
CA PRO A 57 -4.11 -4.20 -4.28
C PRO A 57 -4.34 -2.70 -4.03
N GLU A 58 -3.98 -2.20 -2.85
CA GLU A 58 -4.11 -0.79 -2.50
C GLU A 58 -3.25 0.10 -3.42
N MET A 59 -2.00 -0.31 -3.66
CA MET A 59 -1.12 0.38 -4.61
C MET A 59 -1.68 0.35 -6.04
N ALA A 60 -2.24 -0.80 -6.46
CA ALA A 60 -2.78 -0.98 -7.80
C ALA A 60 -3.94 -0.02 -8.11
N GLN A 61 -4.73 0.38 -7.10
CA GLN A 61 -5.82 1.35 -7.26
C GLN A 61 -5.35 2.68 -7.87
N LEU A 62 -4.19 3.17 -7.45
CA LEU A 62 -3.61 4.43 -7.94
C LEU A 62 -2.74 4.20 -9.17
N ILE A 63 -1.98 3.10 -9.20
CA ILE A 63 -1.02 2.80 -10.27
C ILE A 63 -1.71 2.48 -11.59
N LEU A 64 -2.83 1.74 -11.60
CA LEU A 64 -3.53 1.37 -12.83
C LEU A 64 -3.95 2.59 -13.67
N PRO A 65 -4.73 3.56 -13.15
CA PRO A 65 -5.12 4.75 -13.92
C PRO A 65 -3.91 5.63 -14.27
N LEU A 66 -2.93 5.77 -13.37
CA LEU A 66 -1.73 6.57 -13.62
C LEU A 66 -0.86 5.97 -14.74
N SER A 67 -0.70 4.65 -14.76
CA SER A 67 0.06 3.93 -15.79
C SER A 67 -0.57 4.07 -17.17
N LEU A 68 -1.90 4.02 -17.26
CA LEU A 68 -2.62 4.25 -18.53
C LEU A 68 -2.39 5.67 -19.02
N PHE A 69 -2.54 6.66 -18.13
CA PHE A 69 -2.35 8.06 -18.46
C PHE A 69 -0.94 8.33 -19.00
N LEU A 70 0.09 7.88 -18.26
CA LEU A 70 1.47 8.04 -18.68
C LEU A 70 1.81 7.22 -19.93
N GLY A 71 1.25 6.02 -20.07
CA GLY A 71 1.41 5.17 -21.26
C GLY A 71 0.84 5.81 -22.52
N LEU A 72 -0.35 6.41 -22.43
CA LEU A 72 -0.94 7.20 -23.52
C LEU A 72 -0.06 8.39 -23.88
N LEU A 73 0.39 9.17 -22.89
CA LEU A 73 1.25 10.32 -23.13
C LEU A 73 2.56 9.94 -23.80
N MET A 74 3.29 8.96 -23.27
CA MET A 74 4.57 8.50 -23.81
C MET A 74 4.41 7.96 -25.23
N THR A 75 3.41 7.11 -25.45
CA THR A 75 3.19 6.50 -26.77
C THR A 75 2.77 7.55 -27.80
N TYR A 76 1.83 8.44 -27.45
CA TYR A 76 1.40 9.47 -28.39
C TYR A 76 2.51 10.47 -28.66
N SER A 77 3.30 10.85 -27.64
CA SER A 77 4.48 11.70 -27.82
C SER A 77 5.47 11.07 -28.80
N LYS A 78 5.76 9.77 -28.66
CA LYS A 78 6.61 9.03 -29.59
C LYS A 78 6.06 9.06 -31.02
N LEU A 79 4.78 8.72 -31.20
CA LEU A 79 4.12 8.70 -32.51
C LEU A 79 4.00 10.10 -33.15
N TYR A 80 4.00 11.16 -32.35
CA TYR A 80 4.06 12.55 -32.84
C TYR A 80 5.47 12.91 -33.32
N VAL A 81 6.51 12.54 -32.57
CA VAL A 81 7.92 12.78 -32.93
C VAL A 81 8.32 11.99 -34.18
N GLU A 82 7.86 10.74 -34.29
CA GLU A 82 8.07 9.87 -35.47
C GLU A 82 7.17 10.28 -36.66
N SER A 83 6.39 11.36 -36.54
CA SER A 83 5.48 11.88 -37.55
C SER A 83 4.38 10.92 -38.03
N GLU A 84 4.18 9.77 -37.36
CA GLU A 84 3.13 8.80 -37.71
C GLU A 84 1.73 9.42 -37.58
N ILE A 85 1.46 10.13 -36.49
CA ILE A 85 0.15 10.80 -36.30
C ILE A 85 -0.07 11.91 -37.33
N THR A 86 0.99 12.62 -37.70
CA THR A 86 0.95 13.68 -38.72
C THR A 86 0.57 13.11 -40.09
N VAL A 87 1.19 11.98 -40.48
CA VAL A 87 0.87 11.27 -41.73
C VAL A 87 -0.55 10.72 -41.70
N MET A 88 -0.98 10.10 -40.59
CA MET A 88 -2.37 9.64 -40.44
C MET A 88 -3.37 10.77 -40.69
N ASN A 89 -3.13 11.96 -40.12
CA ASN A 89 -4.00 13.11 -40.32
C ASN A 89 -3.99 13.61 -41.77
N ALA A 90 -2.84 13.57 -42.46
CA ALA A 90 -2.73 13.90 -43.88
C ALA A 90 -3.49 12.90 -44.78
N CYS A 91 -3.56 11.63 -44.40
CA CYS A 91 -4.34 10.59 -45.07
C CYS A 91 -5.84 10.60 -44.72
N GLY A 92 -6.33 11.61 -44.00
CA GLY A 92 -7.74 11.75 -43.63
C GLY A 92 -8.17 10.92 -42.42
N ILE A 93 -7.24 10.26 -41.72
CA ILE A 93 -7.53 9.57 -40.45
C ILE A 93 -7.57 10.63 -39.35
N GLY A 94 -8.77 11.12 -39.06
CA GLY A 94 -8.97 12.13 -38.03
C GLY A 94 -8.67 11.64 -36.61
N LYS A 95 -8.65 12.58 -35.66
CA LYS A 95 -8.39 12.34 -34.22
C LYS A 95 -9.33 11.31 -33.56
N LYS A 96 -10.47 11.00 -34.19
CA LYS A 96 -11.43 9.99 -33.74
C LYS A 96 -10.78 8.61 -33.53
N ALA A 97 -9.85 8.21 -34.39
CA ALA A 97 -9.18 6.91 -34.25
C ALA A 97 -8.30 6.83 -32.98
N LEU A 98 -7.62 7.93 -32.62
CA LEU A 98 -6.85 8.02 -31.38
C LEU A 98 -7.76 7.93 -30.16
N VAL A 99 -8.84 8.71 -30.15
CA VAL A 99 -9.82 8.70 -29.05
C VAL A 99 -10.46 7.32 -28.88
N GLN A 100 -10.82 6.65 -29.98
CA GLN A 100 -11.36 5.29 -29.91
C GLN A 100 -10.36 4.27 -29.37
N ALA A 101 -9.07 4.37 -29.73
CA ALA A 101 -8.03 3.52 -29.18
C ALA A 101 -7.83 3.77 -27.67
N ALA A 102 -7.80 5.04 -27.26
CA ALA A 102 -7.69 5.42 -25.85
C ALA A 102 -8.91 4.96 -25.04
N LEU A 103 -10.13 5.10 -25.57
CA LEU A 103 -11.35 4.63 -24.93
C LEU A 103 -11.36 3.11 -24.73
N LEU A 104 -10.89 2.35 -25.72
CA LEU A 104 -10.82 0.89 -25.62
C LEU A 104 -9.86 0.45 -24.51
N LEU A 105 -8.69 1.10 -24.41
CA LEU A 105 -7.73 0.82 -23.33
C LEU A 105 -8.20 1.32 -21.96
N SER A 106 -8.87 2.47 -21.93
CA SER A 106 -9.49 3.01 -20.72
C SER A 106 -10.57 2.09 -20.19
N LEU A 107 -11.43 1.54 -21.07
CA LEU A 107 -12.43 0.56 -20.68
C LEU A 107 -11.77 -0.70 -20.10
N LEU A 108 -10.74 -1.23 -20.76
CA LEU A 108 -9.99 -2.39 -20.28
C LEU A 108 -9.38 -2.14 -18.89
N THR A 109 -8.68 -1.02 -18.72
CA THR A 109 -8.04 -0.65 -17.45
C THR A 109 -9.08 -0.37 -16.37
N SER A 110 -10.22 0.23 -16.73
CA SER A 110 -11.33 0.51 -15.83
C SER A 110 -11.98 -0.77 -15.31
N VAL A 111 -12.18 -1.78 -16.15
CA VAL A 111 -12.69 -3.09 -15.72
C VAL A 111 -11.72 -3.76 -14.74
N LEU A 112 -10.41 -3.69 -15.01
CA LEU A 112 -9.39 -4.22 -14.10
C LEU A 112 -9.35 -3.47 -12.77
N ALA A 113 -9.40 -2.14 -12.80
CA ALA A 113 -9.44 -1.31 -11.60
C ALA A 113 -10.72 -1.53 -10.80
N ALA A 114 -11.88 -1.60 -11.46
CA ALA A 114 -13.15 -1.88 -10.79
C ALA A 114 -13.13 -3.26 -10.10
N GLY A 115 -12.59 -4.29 -10.78
CA GLY A 115 -12.43 -5.60 -10.16
C GLY A 115 -11.47 -5.58 -8.96
N ASN A 116 -10.41 -4.77 -9.05
CA ASN A 116 -9.51 -4.58 -7.92
C ASN A 116 -10.21 -3.93 -6.72
N VAL A 117 -10.97 -2.85 -6.94
CA VAL A 117 -11.68 -2.14 -5.85
C VAL A 117 -12.78 -3.00 -5.23
N VAL A 118 -13.55 -3.73 -6.03
CA VAL A 118 -14.72 -4.47 -5.53
C VAL A 118 -14.32 -5.73 -4.76
N TRP A 119 -13.26 -6.43 -5.18
CA TRP A 119 -12.89 -7.73 -4.59
C TRP A 119 -11.55 -7.71 -3.86
N LEU A 120 -10.49 -7.19 -4.50
CA LEU A 120 -9.12 -7.32 -3.97
C LEU A 120 -8.87 -6.40 -2.78
N ILE A 121 -9.34 -5.16 -2.82
CA ILE A 121 -9.16 -4.20 -1.72
C ILE A 121 -9.87 -4.67 -0.44
N PRO A 122 -11.20 -4.95 -0.42
CA PRO A 122 -11.85 -5.33 0.84
C PRO A 122 -11.32 -6.64 1.40
N TRP A 123 -10.97 -7.61 0.52
CA TRP A 123 -10.34 -8.86 0.96
C TRP A 123 -8.99 -8.59 1.64
N SER A 124 -8.17 -7.73 1.04
CA SER A 124 -6.87 -7.38 1.62
C SER A 124 -7.00 -6.62 2.94
N SER A 125 -7.88 -5.61 3.01
CA SER A 125 -8.07 -4.82 4.22
C SER A 125 -8.53 -5.69 5.40
N VAL A 126 -9.51 -6.56 5.20
CA VAL A 126 -9.99 -7.48 6.26
C VAL A 126 -8.87 -8.40 6.72
N HIS A 127 -8.09 -8.95 5.79
CA HIS A 127 -7.01 -9.86 6.15
C HIS A 127 -5.85 -9.13 6.83
N GLN A 128 -5.57 -7.88 6.45
CA GLN A 128 -4.54 -7.05 7.08
C GLN A 128 -4.90 -6.72 8.53
N GLU A 129 -6.18 -6.41 8.80
CA GLU A 129 -6.68 -6.17 10.16
C GLU A 129 -6.59 -7.44 11.01
N GLN A 130 -7.08 -8.59 10.52
CA GLN A 130 -6.98 -9.87 11.23
C GLN A 130 -5.55 -10.22 11.60
N VAL A 131 -4.64 -10.10 10.62
CA VAL A 131 -3.23 -10.40 10.79
C VAL A 131 -2.57 -9.46 11.81
N LEU A 132 -3.01 -8.20 11.90
CA LEU A 132 -2.54 -7.25 12.88
C LEU A 132 -3.14 -7.48 14.28
N GLU A 133 -4.42 -7.88 14.37
CA GLU A 133 -5.08 -8.23 15.62
C GLU A 133 -4.48 -9.50 16.23
N ASP A 134 -4.25 -10.54 15.43
CA ASP A 134 -3.54 -11.76 15.85
C ASP A 134 -2.12 -11.43 16.34
N ALA A 135 -1.42 -10.51 15.66
CA ALA A 135 -0.11 -10.07 16.10
C ALA A 135 -0.14 -9.35 17.47
N LYS A 136 -1.20 -8.57 17.75
CA LYS A 136 -1.38 -7.88 19.04
C LYS A 136 -1.84 -8.81 20.15
N ALA A 137 -2.63 -9.83 19.83
CA ALA A 137 -3.19 -10.78 20.79
C ALA A 137 -2.18 -11.84 21.26
N ASN A 138 -1.11 -12.08 20.50
CA ASN A 138 -0.08 -13.07 20.85
C ASN A 138 0.86 -12.57 21.96
N PRO A 139 0.89 -13.21 23.15
CA PRO A 139 1.72 -12.78 24.30
C PRO A 139 3.22 -12.83 24.03
N SER A 140 3.66 -13.73 23.14
CA SER A 140 5.04 -13.83 22.67
C SER A 140 5.50 -12.60 21.86
N LEU A 141 4.57 -11.78 21.38
CA LEU A 141 4.84 -10.48 20.73
C LEU A 141 4.78 -9.31 21.71
N ALA A 142 4.07 -9.46 22.84
CA ALA A 142 4.17 -8.54 23.97
C ALA A 142 5.58 -8.58 24.63
N ALA A 143 6.31 -9.68 24.48
CA ALA A 143 7.73 -9.79 24.86
C ALA A 143 8.66 -8.91 24.00
N LEU A 144 8.27 -8.53 22.77
CA LEU A 144 9.01 -7.53 21.97
C LEU A 144 8.69 -6.08 22.40
N MET A 145 7.66 -5.87 23.23
CA MET A 145 7.36 -4.58 23.85
C MET A 145 8.09 -4.41 25.20
N GLU A 146 8.93 -5.37 25.60
CA GLU A 146 9.80 -5.29 26.78
C GLU A 146 10.71 -4.06 26.73
N GLY A 147 10.73 -3.30 27.82
CA GLY A 147 11.61 -2.15 27.98
C GLY A 147 11.13 -0.84 27.34
N GLN A 148 9.93 -0.78 26.74
CA GLN A 148 9.38 0.46 26.17
C GLN A 148 8.19 1.01 26.97
N PHE A 149 8.16 2.33 27.16
CA PHE A 149 6.98 3.03 27.67
C PHE A 149 5.99 3.28 26.52
N LYS A 150 4.82 2.63 26.56
CA LYS A 150 3.75 2.86 25.58
C LYS A 150 2.61 3.65 26.24
N MET A 151 2.20 4.73 25.59
CA MET A 151 0.99 5.47 25.97
C MET A 151 -0.26 4.75 25.44
N SER A 152 -1.29 4.64 26.28
CA SER A 152 -2.61 4.20 25.85
C SER A 152 -3.21 5.19 24.84
N SER A 153 -4.11 4.70 23.98
CA SER A 153 -4.78 5.47 22.92
C SER A 153 -5.46 6.75 23.45
N ASP A 154 -5.89 6.74 24.71
CA ASP A 154 -6.51 7.86 25.42
C ASP A 154 -5.50 8.87 26.02
N ARG A 155 -4.18 8.69 25.81
CA ARG A 155 -3.05 9.48 26.37
C ARG A 155 -3.02 9.67 27.90
N ASN A 156 -3.98 9.11 28.63
CA ASN A 156 -4.12 9.25 30.07
C ASN A 156 -3.43 8.13 30.87
N MET A 157 -2.75 7.20 30.20
CA MET A 157 -2.07 6.06 30.82
C MET A 157 -0.78 5.72 30.10
N VAL A 158 0.29 5.46 30.87
CA VAL A 158 1.58 4.96 30.41
C VAL A 158 1.77 3.56 30.97
N LEU A 159 2.04 2.59 30.10
CA LEU A 159 2.36 1.21 30.43
C LEU A 159 3.84 0.95 30.12
N TYR A 160 4.53 0.30 31.06
CA TYR A 160 5.86 -0.24 30.87
C TYR A 160 5.88 -1.68 31.36
N LEU A 161 6.49 -2.56 30.56
CA LEU A 161 6.67 -3.97 30.84
C LEU A 161 8.18 -4.24 30.85
N GLY A 162 8.73 -4.69 31.98
CA GLY A 162 10.17 -4.95 32.13
C GLY A 162 10.61 -6.22 31.41
N SER A 163 10.14 -7.39 31.85
CA SER A 163 10.45 -8.68 31.22
C SER A 163 9.21 -9.59 31.16
N VAL A 164 9.01 -10.26 30.03
CA VAL A 164 7.87 -11.13 29.75
C VAL A 164 8.38 -12.53 29.43
N LYS A 165 8.36 -13.42 30.42
CA LYS A 165 8.64 -14.84 30.22
C LYS A 165 7.33 -15.60 30.00
N GLY A 166 6.91 -15.71 28.74
CA GLY A 166 5.71 -16.45 28.36
C GLY A 166 4.44 -15.76 28.86
N ASN A 167 3.81 -16.30 29.92
CA ASN A 167 2.59 -15.74 30.53
C ASN A 167 2.85 -15.09 31.91
N GLN A 168 4.12 -14.90 32.28
CA GLN A 168 4.53 -14.21 33.49
C GLN A 168 5.13 -12.84 33.13
N PHE A 169 4.51 -11.78 33.64
CA PHE A 169 4.99 -10.41 33.50
C PHE A 169 5.79 -10.02 34.75
N GLN A 170 7.01 -9.58 34.55
CA GLN A 170 7.90 -9.11 35.60
C GLN A 170 8.19 -7.62 35.39
N ASP A 171 8.16 -6.85 36.47
CA ASP A 171 8.33 -5.39 36.49
C ASP A 171 7.33 -4.63 35.60
N VAL A 172 6.04 -4.73 35.96
CA VAL A 172 4.97 -3.98 35.31
C VAL A 172 4.83 -2.61 36.00
N PHE A 173 4.96 -1.54 35.22
CA PHE A 173 4.70 -0.18 35.67
C PHE A 173 3.52 0.41 34.91
N LEU A 174 2.52 0.87 35.66
CA LEU A 174 1.34 1.55 35.16
C LEU A 174 1.29 2.95 35.79
N GLY A 175 1.34 3.99 34.96
CA GLY A 175 1.17 5.37 35.39
C GLY A 175 -0.08 5.98 34.77
N SER A 176 -1.04 6.43 35.58
CA SER A 176 -2.15 7.26 35.08
C SER A 176 -1.77 8.74 35.14
N ILE A 177 -1.97 9.44 34.03
CA ILE A 177 -1.79 10.89 33.89
C ILE A 177 -3.18 11.50 33.76
N ALA A 178 -4.01 11.42 34.80
CA ALA A 178 -5.29 12.10 34.80
C ALA A 178 -5.07 13.61 35.02
N SER A 179 -5.60 14.45 34.12
CA SER A 179 -5.41 15.91 34.06
C SER A 179 -5.83 16.72 35.31
N ASN A 180 -6.32 16.08 36.39
CA ASN A 180 -6.71 16.76 37.63
C ASN A 180 -6.51 15.91 38.91
N ALA A 181 -5.78 14.78 38.85
CA ALA A 181 -5.47 13.98 40.02
C ALA A 181 -3.99 13.59 40.02
N LYS A 182 -3.39 13.50 41.22
CA LYS A 182 -1.98 13.07 41.38
C LYS A 182 -1.75 11.78 40.58
N PRO A 183 -0.66 11.68 39.79
CA PRO A 183 -0.37 10.45 39.07
C PRO A 183 -0.22 9.32 40.09
N THR A 184 -1.02 8.26 39.92
CA THR A 184 -0.95 7.06 40.76
C THR A 184 -0.09 6.02 40.04
N PRO A 185 1.21 5.90 40.36
CA PRO A 185 2.03 4.82 39.84
C PRO A 185 1.65 3.53 40.54
N ILE A 186 1.30 2.51 39.76
CA ILE A 186 1.14 1.14 40.22
C ILE A 186 2.34 0.36 39.70
N CYS A 187 3.21 -0.06 40.61
CA CYS A 187 4.35 -0.93 40.31
C CYS A 187 4.04 -2.33 40.83
N CYS A 188 4.00 -3.31 39.93
CA CYS A 188 3.91 -4.72 40.31
C CYS A 188 5.23 -5.40 39.91
N GLY A 189 6.09 -5.66 40.90
CA GLY A 189 7.27 -6.49 40.75
C GLY A 189 6.89 -7.95 41.01
N GLY A 190 7.07 -8.81 40.00
CA GLY A 190 6.97 -10.25 40.17
C GLY A 190 8.24 -10.77 40.82
N GLY A 191 8.14 -11.39 41.99
CA GLY A 191 9.19 -12.20 42.61
C GLY A 191 9.07 -13.66 42.16
#